data_AF-A0A9Y3VGZ8-F1
#
_entry.id   AF-A0A9Y3VGZ8-F1
#
_cell.length_a   1.000
_cell.length_b   1.000
_cell.length_c   1.000
_cell.angle_alpha   90.00
_cell.angle_beta   90.00
_cell.angle_gamma   90.00
#
_symmetry.space_group_name_H-M   'P 1'
#
loop_
_entity.id
_entity.type
_entity.pdbx_description
1 polymer ?
#
loop_
_entity_poly.entity_id
_entity_poly.type
_entity_poly.pdbx_seq_one_letter_code
_entity_poly.pdbx_strand_id
1 'polypeptide(L)'
;MASSLLCSETQSRVSSVLNRDVKQYGKKYMFDCNEETCWNSDQGECQWVSLEFPNSVRVSELKVQFQGGFSAKTCRLEGCLKDKDFTVLSHFYPEDNNSLQVGSHCSFLYSKLAVTAEVAINVIFNYLICAKNIVHSH
;
A
#
# COMPACT_ATOMS: atom_id res chain seq x y z
N MET A 1 -17.40 -12.06 1.14
CA MET A 1 -15.98 -12.31 0.77
C MET A 1 -15.39 -11.00 0.28
N ALA A 2 -14.26 -10.57 0.84
CA ALA A 2 -13.57 -9.37 0.36
C ALA A 2 -12.70 -9.76 -0.83
N SER A 3 -12.78 -9.02 -1.95
CA SER A 3 -11.98 -9.25 -3.15
C SER A 3 -10.90 -8.17 -3.30
N SER A 4 -9.74 -8.55 -3.83
CA SER A 4 -8.67 -7.59 -4.14
C SER A 4 -9.15 -6.61 -5.22
N LEU A 5 -8.87 -5.33 -5.02
CA LEU A 5 -9.12 -4.25 -5.98
C LEU A 5 -8.06 -4.17 -7.08
N LEU A 6 -6.93 -4.84 -6.87
CA LEU A 6 -5.82 -4.82 -7.82
C LEU A 6 -6.18 -5.70 -9.03
N CYS A 7 -6.03 -5.12 -10.21
CA CYS A 7 -6.14 -5.81 -11.49
C CYS A 7 -4.88 -5.55 -12.34
N SER A 8 -4.76 -6.25 -13.47
CA SER A 8 -3.66 -6.06 -14.43
C SER A 8 -3.53 -4.64 -14.98
N GLU A 9 -4.60 -3.84 -14.91
CA GLU A 9 -4.61 -2.44 -15.33
C GLU A 9 -4.29 -1.45 -14.19
N THR A 10 -4.18 -1.93 -12.94
CA THR A 10 -3.80 -1.08 -11.81
C THR A 10 -2.34 -0.70 -11.92
N GLN A 11 -2.07 0.60 -12.02
CA GLN A 11 -0.70 1.10 -12.08
C GLN A 11 -0.17 1.30 -10.66
N SER A 12 1.02 0.78 -10.40
CA SER A 12 1.72 0.99 -9.13
C SER A 12 2.97 1.85 -9.33
N ARG A 13 3.28 2.69 -8.36
CA ARG A 13 4.53 3.47 -8.28
C ARG A 13 5.08 3.39 -6.86
N VAL A 14 6.39 3.46 -6.74
CA VAL A 14 7.10 3.46 -5.46
C VAL A 14 8.11 4.58 -5.48
N SER A 15 8.41 5.14 -4.30
CA SER A 15 9.39 6.23 -4.13
C SER A 15 10.80 5.83 -4.58
N SER A 16 11.24 4.63 -4.21
CA SER A 16 12.60 4.14 -4.43
C SER A 16 12.65 2.62 -4.46
N VAL A 17 13.80 2.05 -4.81
CA VAL A 17 14.07 0.61 -4.72
C VAL A 17 15.51 0.45 -4.21
N LEU A 18 15.71 -0.40 -3.21
CA LEU A 18 17.02 -0.66 -2.60
C LEU A 18 18.07 -0.97 -3.68
N ASN A 19 19.18 -0.24 -3.67
CA ASN A 19 20.28 -0.36 -4.63
C ASN A 19 19.84 -0.26 -6.12
N ARG A 20 18.65 0.27 -6.39
CA ARG A 20 18.00 0.26 -7.72
C ARG A 20 17.81 -1.15 -8.30
N ASP A 21 17.88 -2.19 -7.45
CA ASP A 21 17.74 -3.58 -7.89
C ASP A 21 16.26 -3.96 -7.98
N VAL A 22 15.65 -3.56 -9.11
CA VAL A 22 14.25 -3.89 -9.43
C VAL A 22 14.04 -5.40 -9.59
N LYS A 23 15.10 -6.18 -9.87
CA LYS A 23 14.99 -7.63 -10.03
C LYS A 23 14.79 -8.31 -8.68
N GLN A 24 15.41 -7.83 -7.62
CA GLN A 24 15.32 -8.46 -6.29
C GLN A 24 14.33 -7.75 -5.35
N TYR A 25 14.18 -6.44 -5.46
CA TYR A 25 13.44 -5.63 -4.50
C TYR A 25 12.33 -4.77 -5.12
N GLY A 26 11.95 -5.06 -6.37
CA GLY A 26 10.97 -4.26 -7.12
C GLY A 26 9.54 -4.39 -6.61
N LYS A 27 8.73 -3.36 -6.89
CA LYS A 27 7.30 -3.26 -6.51
C LYS A 27 6.41 -4.45 -6.91
N LYS A 28 6.82 -5.27 -7.89
CA LYS A 28 6.08 -6.47 -8.32
C LYS A 28 5.89 -7.46 -7.17
N TYR A 29 6.84 -7.49 -6.23
CA TYR A 29 6.84 -8.38 -5.07
C TYR A 29 5.83 -7.95 -3.98
N MET A 30 5.15 -6.81 -4.13
CA MET A 30 4.01 -6.47 -3.26
C MET A 30 2.69 -7.15 -3.70
N PHE A 31 2.69 -7.79 -4.87
CA PHE A 31 1.48 -8.24 -5.57
C PHE A 31 1.57 -9.69 -6.07
N ASP A 32 2.68 -10.39 -5.83
CA ASP A 32 2.89 -11.74 -6.34
C ASP A 32 2.40 -12.85 -5.40
N CYS A 33 1.80 -12.47 -4.27
CA CYS A 33 1.27 -13.36 -3.26
C CYS A 33 2.32 -14.30 -2.65
N ASN A 34 3.59 -13.89 -2.63
CA ASN A 34 4.67 -14.64 -2.02
C ASN A 34 5.18 -13.94 -0.75
N GLU A 35 4.93 -14.58 0.39
CA GLU A 35 5.34 -14.09 1.72
C GLU A 35 6.87 -14.03 1.90
N GLU A 36 7.65 -14.65 1.03
CA GLU A 36 9.12 -14.61 1.07
C GLU A 36 9.72 -13.45 0.27
N THR A 37 8.92 -12.78 -0.58
CA THR A 37 9.39 -11.68 -1.43
C THR A 37 8.76 -10.36 -1.03
N CYS A 38 9.47 -9.25 -1.24
CA CYS A 38 8.97 -7.95 -0.86
C CYS A 38 9.52 -6.82 -1.74
N TRP A 39 8.79 -5.70 -1.77
CA TRP A 39 9.42 -4.45 -2.17
C TRP A 39 10.27 -3.93 -1.03
N ASN A 40 11.50 -3.50 -1.32
CA ASN A 40 12.39 -2.87 -0.35
C ASN A 40 12.79 -1.48 -0.88
N SER A 41 12.49 -0.44 -0.11
CA SER A 41 12.88 0.92 -0.45
C SER A 41 14.38 1.15 -0.23
N ASP A 42 14.92 2.21 -0.84
CA ASP A 42 16.20 2.76 -0.41
C ASP A 42 16.02 3.58 0.87
N GLN A 43 17.13 4.04 1.47
CA GLN A 43 17.13 4.90 2.64
C GLN A 43 16.52 6.27 2.31
N GLY A 44 15.79 6.85 3.26
CA GLY A 44 15.21 8.19 3.15
C GLY A 44 14.07 8.41 4.14
N GLU A 45 13.75 9.66 4.42
CA GLU A 45 12.83 10.06 5.51
C GLU A 45 11.35 9.72 5.23
N CYS A 46 10.97 9.66 3.96
CA CYS A 46 9.60 9.39 3.53
C CYS A 46 9.62 8.44 2.33
N GLN A 47 9.03 7.26 2.51
CA GLN A 47 8.88 6.27 1.45
C GLN A 47 7.40 6.08 1.16
N TRP A 48 7.04 5.93 -0.11
CA TRP A 48 5.63 5.86 -0.49
C TRP A 48 5.38 4.81 -1.56
N VAL A 49 4.18 4.25 -1.51
CA VAL A 49 3.61 3.39 -2.54
C VAL A 49 2.34 4.05 -3.03
N SER A 50 2.19 4.23 -4.35
CA SER A 50 0.97 4.76 -4.95
C SER A 50 0.34 3.73 -5.89
N LEU A 51 -0.99 3.62 -5.81
CA LEU A 51 -1.82 2.81 -6.67
C LEU A 51 -2.78 3.72 -7.44
N GLU A 52 -2.85 3.53 -8.75
CA GLU A 52 -3.80 4.20 -9.62
C GLU A 52 -4.68 3.14 -10.29
N PHE A 53 -5.98 3.24 -10.02
CA PHE A 53 -6.96 2.28 -10.51
C PHE A 53 -7.53 2.75 -11.85
N PRO A 54 -7.88 1.83 -12.77
CA PRO A 54 -8.48 2.20 -14.06
C PRO A 54 -9.83 2.92 -13.90
N ASN A 55 -10.55 2.64 -12.80
CA ASN A 55 -11.83 3.24 -12.44
C ASN A 55 -11.84 3.63 -10.97
N SER A 56 -12.73 4.54 -10.58
CA SER A 56 -12.95 4.85 -9.17
C SER A 56 -13.39 3.61 -8.40
N VAL A 57 -12.66 3.27 -7.33
CA VAL A 57 -12.90 2.11 -6.48
C VAL A 57 -13.30 2.57 -5.08
N ARG A 58 -14.19 1.80 -4.45
CA ARG A 58 -14.45 1.94 -3.03
C ARG A 58 -13.50 1.03 -2.27
N VAL A 59 -12.55 1.65 -1.59
CA VAL A 59 -11.64 0.95 -0.68
C VAL A 59 -12.41 0.72 0.60
N SER A 60 -12.43 -0.51 1.11
CA SER A 60 -13.01 -0.83 2.42
C SER A 60 -11.95 -1.13 3.47
N GLU A 61 -10.83 -1.67 3.03
CA GLU A 61 -9.77 -2.13 3.91
C GLU A 61 -8.44 -2.03 3.18
N LEU A 62 -7.44 -1.50 3.89
CA LEU A 62 -6.05 -1.56 3.50
C LEU A 62 -5.36 -2.60 4.37
N LYS A 63 -4.68 -3.58 3.78
CA LYS A 63 -3.78 -4.47 4.52
C LYS A 63 -2.34 -4.21 4.13
N VAL A 64 -1.49 -4.15 5.14
CA VAL A 64 -0.05 -3.90 5.03
C VAL A 64 0.69 -4.93 5.87
N GLN A 65 1.82 -5.40 5.37
CA GLN A 65 2.71 -6.27 6.13
C GLN A 65 4.14 -5.80 5.94
N PHE A 66 4.77 -5.47 7.06
CA PHE A 66 6.19 -5.15 7.13
C PHE A 66 7.00 -6.41 7.37
N GLN A 67 8.27 -6.42 6.99
CA GLN A 67 9.17 -7.56 7.21
C GLN A 67 10.56 -7.12 7.66
N GLY A 68 11.34 -8.06 8.19
CA GLY A 68 12.77 -7.86 8.46
C GLY A 68 13.09 -6.96 9.65
N GLY A 69 12.14 -6.68 10.54
CA GLY A 69 12.33 -5.73 11.64
C GLY A 69 12.35 -4.26 11.19
N PHE A 70 11.82 -3.99 10.00
CA PHE A 70 11.74 -2.65 9.41
C PHE A 70 10.29 -2.25 9.25
N SER A 71 9.72 -1.68 10.31
CA SER A 71 8.36 -1.14 10.31
C SER A 71 8.34 0.38 10.35
N ALA A 72 7.39 0.98 9.63
CA ALA A 72 7.12 2.40 9.71
C ALA A 72 6.55 2.76 11.08
N LYS A 73 6.99 3.87 11.68
CA LYS A 73 6.38 4.36 12.93
C LYS A 73 5.00 4.94 12.68
N THR A 74 4.87 5.68 11.57
CA THR A 74 3.64 6.32 11.16
C THR A 74 3.44 6.10 9.68
N CYS A 75 2.24 5.66 9.30
CA CYS A 75 1.80 5.65 7.93
C CYS A 75 0.62 6.58 7.75
N ARG A 76 0.60 7.25 6.61
CA ARG A 76 -0.47 8.12 6.15
C ARG A 76 -1.08 7.53 4.89
N LEU A 77 -2.38 7.25 4.97
CA LEU A 77 -3.17 6.85 3.81
C LEU A 77 -3.78 8.09 3.18
N GLU A 78 -3.50 8.29 1.90
CA GLU A 78 -3.95 9.42 1.10
C GLU A 78 -4.72 8.91 -0.12
N GLY A 79 -5.74 9.66 -0.54
CA GLY A 79 -6.50 9.32 -1.74
C GLY A 79 -7.09 10.53 -2.45
N CYS A 80 -7.35 10.38 -3.74
CA CYS A 80 -8.04 11.38 -4.54
C CYS A 80 -8.95 10.74 -5.61
N LEU A 81 -9.88 11.55 -6.10
CA LEU A 81 -10.59 11.31 -7.35
C LEU A 81 -9.75 11.84 -8.52
N LYS A 82 -10.07 11.40 -9.74
CA LYS A 82 -9.28 11.69 -10.93
C LYS A 82 -9.14 13.21 -11.09
N ASP A 83 -7.91 13.67 -11.33
CA ASP A 83 -7.56 15.09 -11.50
C ASP A 83 -7.78 15.99 -10.26
N LYS A 84 -7.87 15.39 -9.06
CA LYS A 84 -7.89 16.13 -7.79
C LYS A 84 -6.61 15.90 -6.97
N ASP A 85 -6.34 16.85 -6.08
CA ASP A 85 -5.28 16.73 -5.08
C ASP A 85 -5.53 15.58 -4.11
N PHE A 86 -4.44 14.99 -3.61
CA PHE A 86 -4.49 14.00 -2.54
C PHE A 86 -5.05 14.62 -1.26
N THR A 87 -5.91 13.86 -0.60
CA THR A 87 -6.43 14.18 0.72
C THR A 87 -6.04 13.08 1.69
N VAL A 88 -5.66 13.46 2.91
CA VAL A 88 -5.36 12.51 3.97
C VAL A 88 -6.65 11.84 4.41
N LEU A 89 -6.69 10.51 4.31
CA LEU A 89 -7.84 9.69 4.66
C LEU A 89 -7.74 9.18 6.08
N SER A 90 -6.55 8.72 6.49
CA SER A 90 -6.29 8.21 7.83
C SER A 90 -4.78 8.13 8.10
N HIS A 91 -4.46 8.00 9.39
CA HIS A 91 -3.14 7.62 9.86
C HIS A 91 -3.24 6.24 10.53
N PHE A 92 -2.22 5.41 10.36
CA PHE A 92 -2.11 4.15 11.07
C PHE A 92 -0.66 3.93 11.55
N TYR A 93 -0.51 3.13 12.60
CA TYR A 93 0.75 2.93 13.32
C TYR A 93 1.07 1.44 13.35
N PRO A 94 1.81 0.95 12.35
CA PRO A 94 2.14 -0.47 12.27
C PRO A 94 3.00 -0.97 13.44
N GLU A 95 2.69 -2.15 13.94
CA GLU A 95 3.53 -2.89 14.86
C GLU A 95 4.70 -3.56 14.12
N ASP A 96 5.86 -3.61 14.76
CA ASP A 96 7.05 -4.29 14.21
C ASP A 96 7.06 -5.77 14.60
N ASN A 97 6.14 -6.54 14.02
CA ASN A 97 5.92 -7.96 14.38
C ASN A 97 5.81 -8.90 13.16
N ASN A 98 6.17 -8.42 11.97
CA ASN A 98 6.08 -9.13 10.69
C ASN A 98 4.69 -9.69 10.32
N SER A 99 3.64 -9.33 11.07
CA SER A 99 2.29 -9.83 10.85
C SER A 99 1.53 -8.93 9.88
N LEU A 100 0.57 -9.50 9.16
CA LEU A 100 -0.36 -8.75 8.33
C LEU A 100 -1.25 -7.88 9.20
N GLN A 101 -1.29 -6.58 8.92
CA GLN A 101 -1.99 -5.58 9.72
C GLN A 101 -2.97 -4.77 8.87
N VAL A 102 -4.07 -4.33 9.49
CA VAL A 102 -5.13 -3.57 8.82
C VAL A 102 -4.87 -2.08 9.02
N GLY A 103 -4.48 -1.40 7.94
CA GLY A 103 -4.07 0.01 7.88
C GLY A 103 -5.21 1.02 7.82
N SER A 104 -6.35 0.75 8.49
CA SER A 104 -7.59 1.54 8.56
C SER A 104 -8.73 1.10 7.63
N HIS A 105 -9.95 1.29 8.12
CA HIS A 105 -11.20 1.17 7.36
C HIS A 105 -11.55 2.54 6.78
N CYS A 106 -11.51 2.67 5.46
CA CYS A 106 -12.06 3.83 4.76
C CYS A 106 -13.26 3.33 3.94
N SER A 107 -14.23 4.19 3.63
CA SER A 107 -15.45 3.74 2.92
C SER A 107 -15.86 4.72 1.81
N PHE A 108 -14.90 5.32 1.11
CA PHE A 108 -15.17 6.29 0.04
C PHE A 108 -14.63 5.85 -1.32
N LEU A 109 -15.03 6.57 -2.37
CA LEU A 109 -14.61 6.35 -3.76
C LEU A 109 -13.30 7.09 -4.05
N TYR A 110 -12.33 6.38 -4.64
CA TYR A 110 -11.02 6.92 -5.02
C TYR A 110 -10.58 6.34 -6.35
N SER A 111 -9.94 7.15 -7.20
CA SER A 111 -9.26 6.66 -8.42
C SER A 111 -7.77 6.44 -8.19
N LYS A 112 -7.19 7.12 -7.19
CA LYS A 112 -5.79 6.99 -6.82
C LYS A 112 -5.65 6.94 -5.31
N LEU A 113 -4.75 6.08 -4.85
CA LEU A 113 -4.35 5.94 -3.46
C LEU A 113 -2.84 6.09 -3.35
N ALA A 114 -2.39 6.61 -2.22
CA ALA A 114 -1.00 6.58 -1.81
C ALA A 114 -0.92 6.19 -0.34
N VAL A 115 -0.03 5.26 -0.04
CA VAL A 115 0.38 4.96 1.32
C VAL A 115 1.77 5.55 1.48
N THR A 116 1.85 6.59 2.29
CA THR A 116 3.10 7.23 2.67
C THR A 116 3.53 6.69 4.02
N ALA A 117 4.67 6.05 4.08
CA ALA A 117 5.30 5.63 5.31
C ALA A 117 6.37 6.67 5.69
N GLU A 118 6.19 7.32 6.83
CA GLU A 118 7.21 8.17 7.44
C GLU A 118 8.15 7.26 8.23
N VAL A 119 9.36 7.06 7.71
CA VAL A 119 10.29 6.06 8.24
C VAL A 119 11.68 6.64 8.27
N ALA A 120 12.41 6.37 9.35
CA ALA A 120 13.83 6.74 9.44
C ALA A 120 14.76 5.73 8.72
N ILE A 121 14.21 4.61 8.22
CA ILE A 121 14.94 3.44 7.68
C ILE A 121 14.12 2.84 6.52
N ASN A 122 14.70 1.89 5.77
CA ASN A 122 14.06 1.19 4.64
C ASN A 122 12.67 0.66 4.99
N VAL A 123 11.78 0.65 4.00
CA VAL A 123 10.44 0.07 4.13
C VAL A 123 10.33 -1.19 3.32
N ILE A 124 9.88 -2.24 4.00
CA ILE A 124 9.61 -3.51 3.36
C ILE A 124 8.10 -3.70 3.31
N PHE A 125 7.50 -3.75 2.12
CA PHE A 125 6.09 -4.14 1.95
C PHE A 125 6.02 -5.51 1.28
N ASN A 126 5.31 -6.44 1.93
CA ASN A 126 4.99 -7.75 1.36
C ASN A 126 3.61 -7.76 0.69
N TYR A 127 2.62 -7.11 1.32
CA TYR A 127 1.24 -7.11 0.83
C TYR A 127 0.65 -5.71 0.90
N LEU A 128 0.12 -5.24 -0.23
CA LEU A 128 -0.79 -4.09 -0.28
C LEU A 128 -2.15 -4.57 -0.80
N ILE A 129 -2.97 -5.14 0.08
CA ILE A 129 -4.32 -5.54 -0.31
C ILE A 129 -5.24 -4.35 -0.11
N CYS A 130 -5.72 -3.80 -1.22
CA CYS A 130 -6.83 -2.88 -1.22
C CYS A 130 -8.10 -3.72 -1.44
N ALA A 131 -8.94 -3.91 -0.42
CA ALA A 131 -10.08 -4.83 -0.53
C ALA A 131 -11.40 -4.08 -0.77
N LYS A 132 -12.24 -4.65 -1.65
CA LYS A 132 -13.65 -4.29 -1.85
C LYS A 132 -14.50 -5.11 -0.87
N ASN A 133 -15.30 -4.46 -0.04
CA ASN A 133 -16.43 -5.12 0.60
C ASN A 133 -17.58 -5.09 -0.42
N ILE A 134 -17.85 -6.23 -1.05
CA ILE A 134 -19.12 -6.45 -1.74
C ILE A 134 -20.17 -6.57 -0.64
N VAL A 135 -20.77 -5.44 -0.26
CA VAL A 135 -22.04 -5.50 0.47
C VAL A 135 -23.05 -5.93 -0.57
N HIS A 136 -23.47 -7.20 -0.52
CA HIS A 136 -24.67 -7.63 -1.22
C HIS A 136 -25.81 -6.76 -0.69
N SER A 137 -26.25 -5.80 -1.50
CA SER A 137 -27.57 -5.19 -1.33
C SER A 137 -28.59 -6.29 -1.66
N HIS A 138 -29.23 -6.81 -0.61
CA HIS A 138 -30.50 -7.52 -0.73
C HIS A 138 -31.62 -6.53 -1.04
#